data_AF-N8ZRZ3-F1
#
_entry.id   AF-N8ZRZ3-F1
#
_cell.length_a   1.000
_cell.length_b   1.000
_cell.length_c   1.000
_cell.angle_alpha   90.00
_cell.angle_beta   90.00
_cell.angle_gamma   90.00
#
_symmetry.space_group_name_H-M   'P 1'
#
loop_
_entity.id
_entity.type
_entity.pdbx_description
1 polymer ?
#
loop_
_entity_poly.entity_id
_entity_poly.type
_entity_poly.pdbx_seq_one_letter_code
_entity_poly.pdbx_strand_id
1 'polypeptide(L)'
;MKISEFNALIKPIERPIRNFHCGFNYLETWIQGESEYCADGIDFTPDFQRGHVWTEQQQVYFLENVLRRIVDERGLTICFNNPAWRETDLTGDLPDQTVCVDGLQRLTAIRKFIKGELTVFGIKHNDLPMRVILRDLRIVIQMYDFQNKKDLLQFYLDINSGGTAHTEVELNRVRALMKEKEEG
;
A
#
# COMPACT_ATOMS: atom_id res chain seq x y z
N MET A 1 1.87 -35.48 3.20
CA MET A 1 0.84 -34.41 3.25
C MET A 1 0.44 -34.09 1.82
N LYS A 2 -0.85 -34.11 1.49
CA LYS A 2 -1.38 -33.67 0.19
C LYS A 2 -1.29 -32.15 0.08
N ILE A 3 -1.28 -31.60 -1.14
CA ILE A 3 -1.22 -30.15 -1.36
C ILE A 3 -2.40 -29.41 -0.71
N SER A 4 -3.58 -30.03 -0.69
CA SER A 4 -4.77 -29.49 -0.01
C SER A 4 -4.59 -29.41 1.50
N GLU A 5 -4.01 -30.44 2.12
CA GLU A 5 -3.69 -30.46 3.55
C GLU A 5 -2.62 -29.42 3.89
N PHE A 6 -1.61 -29.27 3.02
CA PHE A 6 -0.57 -28.25 3.17
C PHE A 6 -1.14 -26.83 3.09
N ASN A 7 -1.96 -26.54 2.08
CA ASN A 7 -2.57 -25.23 1.90
C ASN A 7 -3.56 -24.89 3.03
N ALA A 8 -4.31 -25.88 3.54
CA ALA A 8 -5.17 -25.69 4.70
C ALA A 8 -4.37 -25.34 5.97
N LEU A 9 -3.15 -25.88 6.10
CA LEU A 9 -2.26 -25.60 7.22
C LEU A 9 -1.61 -24.22 7.12
N ILE A 10 -1.00 -23.90 5.97
CA ILE A 10 -0.21 -22.68 5.83
C ILE A 10 -1.03 -21.45 5.46
N LYS A 11 -2.27 -21.64 4.96
CA LYS A 11 -3.16 -20.59 4.47
C LYS A 11 -2.42 -19.59 3.58
N PRO A 12 -1.99 -20.02 2.37
CA PRO A 12 -1.15 -19.18 1.53
C PRO A 12 -1.87 -17.86 1.22
N ILE A 13 -1.13 -16.77 1.35
CA ILE A 13 -1.65 -15.42 1.09
C ILE A 13 -1.84 -15.24 -0.43
N GLU A 14 -2.93 -14.56 -0.79
CA GLU A 14 -3.25 -14.19 -2.17
C GLU A 14 -2.09 -13.43 -2.82
N ARG A 15 -1.88 -13.65 -4.12
CA ARG A 15 -0.85 -12.93 -4.89
C ARG A 15 -1.45 -11.71 -5.55
N PRO A 16 -0.69 -10.63 -5.77
CA PRO A 16 -1.21 -9.49 -6.50
C PRO A 16 -1.55 -9.90 -7.93
N ILE A 17 -2.71 -9.45 -8.41
CA ILE A 17 -3.14 -9.67 -9.79
C ILE A 17 -2.25 -8.93 -10.80
N ARG A 18 -1.62 -7.84 -10.35
CA ARG A 18 -0.60 -7.13 -11.11
C ARG A 18 0.42 -6.50 -10.19
N ASN A 19 1.67 -6.47 -10.65
CA ASN A 19 2.72 -5.66 -10.06
C ASN A 19 3.43 -4.85 -11.14
N PHE A 20 3.81 -3.62 -10.84
CA PHE A 20 4.57 -2.77 -11.76
C PHE A 20 5.39 -1.73 -11.02
N HIS A 21 6.48 -1.29 -11.65
CA HIS A 21 7.28 -0.18 -11.13
C HIS A 21 6.64 1.16 -11.47
N CYS A 22 6.54 2.04 -10.48
CA CYS A 22 6.08 3.41 -10.65
C CYS A 22 7.20 4.37 -10.22
N GLY A 23 7.70 5.18 -11.14
CA GLY A 23 8.72 6.19 -10.85
C GLY A 23 8.15 7.34 -10.02
N PHE A 24 8.96 7.94 -9.15
CA PHE A 24 8.50 9.08 -8.32
C PHE A 24 8.00 10.23 -9.19
N ASN A 25 8.62 10.45 -10.35
CA ASN A 25 8.22 11.47 -11.32
C ASN A 25 6.87 11.22 -12.01
N TYR A 26 6.33 9.99 -11.93
CA TYR A 26 5.05 9.61 -12.53
C TYR A 26 3.98 9.32 -11.47
N LEU A 27 4.36 9.24 -10.19
CA LEU A 27 3.48 8.77 -9.12
C LEU A 27 2.18 9.58 -8.98
N GLU A 28 2.26 10.91 -8.95
CA GLU A 28 1.05 11.75 -8.83
C GLU A 28 0.18 11.67 -10.09
N THR A 29 0.78 11.52 -11.28
CA THR A 29 0.02 11.26 -12.52
C THR A 29 -0.70 9.93 -12.48
N TRP A 30 -0.04 8.87 -11.99
CA TRP A 30 -0.66 7.57 -11.81
C TRP A 30 -1.81 7.62 -10.80
N ILE A 31 -1.61 8.26 -9.64
CA ILE A 31 -2.66 8.43 -8.62
C ILE A 31 -3.87 9.17 -9.19
N GLN A 32 -3.64 10.25 -9.94
CA GLN A 32 -4.72 11.01 -10.56
C GLN A 32 -5.49 10.15 -11.56
N GLY A 33 -4.80 9.44 -12.46
CA GLY A 33 -5.44 8.57 -13.44
C GLY A 33 -6.21 7.42 -12.80
N GLU A 34 -5.68 6.82 -11.73
CA GLU A 34 -6.36 5.78 -10.96
C GLU A 34 -7.63 6.32 -10.28
N SER A 35 -7.56 7.54 -9.73
CA SER A 35 -8.72 8.21 -9.13
C SER A 35 -9.80 8.61 -10.14
N GLU A 36 -9.44 8.84 -11.41
CA GLU A 36 -10.38 9.15 -12.49
C GLU A 36 -10.98 7.90 -13.13
N TYR A 37 -10.23 6.80 -13.14
CA TYR A 37 -10.68 5.50 -13.67
C TYR A 37 -11.74 4.85 -12.77
N CYS A 38 -11.56 5.00 -11.45
CA CYS A 38 -12.39 4.34 -10.44
C CYS A 38 -13.61 5.18 -10.06
N ALA A 39 -14.81 4.57 -10.05
CA ALA A 39 -16.06 5.30 -9.81
C ALA A 39 -16.08 6.06 -8.46
N ASP A 40 -15.58 5.44 -7.39
CA ASP A 40 -15.52 6.03 -6.04
C ASP A 40 -14.11 6.55 -5.68
N GLY A 41 -13.23 6.67 -6.68
CA GLY A 41 -11.90 7.26 -6.56
C GLY A 41 -10.92 6.44 -5.73
N ILE A 42 -10.00 7.13 -5.05
CA ILE A 42 -8.94 6.52 -4.23
C ILE A 42 -9.03 6.91 -2.76
N ASP A 43 -9.04 5.92 -1.87
CA ASP A 43 -8.96 6.12 -0.42
C ASP A 43 -7.62 5.59 0.13
N PHE A 44 -6.78 6.50 0.62
CA PHE A 44 -5.51 6.15 1.24
C PHE A 44 -5.63 5.74 2.71
N THR A 45 -6.75 6.09 3.34
CA THR A 45 -7.00 5.92 4.78
C THR A 45 -8.34 5.22 5.01
N PRO A 46 -8.56 4.02 4.42
CA PRO A 46 -9.77 3.27 4.67
C PRO A 46 -9.89 2.93 6.16
N ASP A 47 -11.09 2.60 6.61
CA ASP A 47 -11.39 2.44 8.03
C ASP A 47 -10.48 1.43 8.75
N PHE A 48 -9.93 0.42 8.08
CA PHE A 48 -8.99 -0.54 8.66
C PHE A 48 -7.52 -0.07 8.71
N GLN A 49 -7.18 0.99 7.98
CA GLN A 49 -5.83 1.53 7.91
C GLN A 49 -5.45 2.21 9.23
N ARG A 50 -4.15 2.22 9.57
CA ARG A 50 -3.65 3.07 10.65
C ARG A 50 -3.55 4.53 10.19
N GLY A 51 -3.66 5.48 11.11
CA GLY A 51 -3.42 6.88 10.79
C GLY A 51 -1.98 7.17 10.37
N HIS A 52 -1.65 8.43 10.10
CA HIS A 52 -0.28 8.88 9.88
C HIS A 52 0.51 8.87 11.20
N VAL A 53 1.29 7.81 11.41
CA VAL A 53 2.04 7.57 12.67
C VAL A 53 3.53 7.87 12.53
N TRP A 54 4.05 8.05 11.31
CA TRP A 54 5.42 8.52 11.12
C TRP A 54 5.52 10.02 11.34
N THR A 55 6.41 10.40 12.26
CA THR A 55 6.88 11.78 12.38
C THR A 55 7.58 12.21 11.10
N GLU A 56 7.68 13.52 10.86
CA GLU A 56 8.42 14.06 9.73
C GLU A 56 9.87 13.55 9.69
N GLN A 57 10.53 13.43 10.85
CA GLN A 57 11.89 12.93 10.91
C GLN A 57 12.01 11.45 10.51
N GLN A 58 11.00 10.63 10.81
CA GLN A 58 10.95 9.24 10.32
C GLN A 58 10.72 9.19 8.80
N GLN A 59 9.89 10.08 8.26
CA GLN A 59 9.68 10.21 6.82
C GLN A 59 10.98 10.59 6.09
N VAL A 60 11.71 11.59 6.62
CA VAL A 60 13.01 12.00 6.08
C VAL A 60 14.01 10.85 6.16
N TYR A 61 14.14 10.18 7.31
CA TYR A 61 15.07 9.05 7.47
C TYR A 61 14.79 7.89 6.50
N PHE A 62 13.51 7.59 6.24
CA PHE A 62 13.13 6.64 5.21
C PHE A 62 13.64 7.08 3.83
N LEU A 63 13.39 8.32 3.43
CA LEU A 63 13.82 8.86 2.13
C LEU A 63 15.35 8.94 2.00
N GLU A 64 16.06 9.21 3.09
CA GLU A 64 17.53 9.15 3.13
C GLU A 64 18.03 7.75 2.75
N ASN A 65 17.40 6.71 3.31
CA ASN A 65 17.74 5.32 3.00
C ASN A 65 17.37 4.94 1.57
N VAL A 66 16.27 5.48 1.03
CA VAL A 66 15.90 5.32 -0.39
C VAL A 66 17.00 5.92 -1.28
N LEU A 67 17.44 7.15 -1.02
CA LEU A 67 18.51 7.82 -1.79
C LEU A 67 19.86 7.12 -1.64
N ARG A 68 20.14 6.52 -0.49
CA ARG A 68 21.32 5.66 -0.27
C ARG A 68 21.25 4.31 -0.99
N ARG A 69 20.09 3.96 -1.58
CA ARG A 69 19.81 2.68 -2.26
C ARG A 69 19.96 1.45 -1.35
N ILE A 70 19.64 1.61 -0.07
CA ILE A 70 19.71 0.51 0.91
C ILE A 70 18.33 -0.02 1.33
N VAL A 71 17.24 0.62 0.87
CA VAL A 71 15.89 0.10 1.00
C VAL A 71 15.68 -0.95 -0.09
N ASP A 72 15.28 -2.15 0.30
CA ASP A 72 14.97 -3.23 -0.62
C ASP A 72 13.61 -3.02 -1.30
N GLU A 73 13.28 -3.90 -2.24
CA GLU A 73 12.02 -3.79 -2.98
C GLU A 73 10.79 -3.87 -2.06
N ARG A 74 10.83 -4.72 -1.03
CA ARG A 74 9.73 -4.82 -0.04
C ARG A 74 9.50 -3.51 0.68
N GLY A 75 10.58 -2.82 1.07
CA GLY A 75 10.52 -1.48 1.64
C GLY A 75 10.07 -0.38 0.67
N LEU A 76 9.90 -0.70 -0.61
CA LEU A 76 9.41 0.20 -1.66
C LEU A 76 8.08 -0.28 -2.27
N THR A 77 7.49 -1.36 -1.75
CA THR A 77 6.20 -1.87 -2.21
C THR A 77 5.04 -1.15 -1.54
N ILE A 78 4.05 -0.76 -2.33
CA ILE A 78 2.76 -0.21 -1.88
C ILE A 78 1.65 -1.11 -2.43
N CYS A 79 0.75 -1.54 -1.56
CA CYS A 79 -0.34 -2.45 -1.91
C CYS A 79 -1.66 -1.68 -1.98
N PHE A 80 -2.40 -1.91 -3.06
CA PHE A 80 -3.74 -1.37 -3.28
C PHE A 80 -4.72 -2.49 -3.60
N ASN A 81 -5.99 -2.27 -3.29
CA ASN A 81 -7.09 -3.13 -3.70
C ASN A 81 -8.13 -2.33 -4.47
N ASN A 82 -8.63 -2.85 -5.59
CA ASN A 82 -9.87 -2.39 -6.21
C ASN A 82 -10.59 -3.62 -6.82
N PRO A 83 -11.83 -3.94 -6.39
CA PRO A 83 -12.55 -5.11 -6.87
C PRO A 83 -12.91 -5.06 -8.37
N ALA A 84 -13.07 -3.87 -8.96
CA ALA A 84 -13.40 -3.69 -10.36
C ALA A 84 -12.16 -3.48 -11.25
N TRP A 85 -10.95 -3.50 -10.71
CA TRP A 85 -9.73 -3.06 -11.42
C TRP A 85 -9.42 -3.83 -12.72
N ARG A 86 -9.89 -5.07 -12.84
CA ARG A 86 -9.77 -5.89 -14.07
C ARG A 86 -11.03 -5.85 -14.94
N GLU A 87 -11.83 -4.80 -14.86
CA GLU A 87 -13.15 -4.72 -15.49
C GLU A 87 -14.04 -5.92 -15.09
N THR A 88 -13.90 -6.35 -13.84
CA THR A 88 -14.63 -7.50 -13.29
C THR A 88 -15.95 -7.02 -12.69
N ASP A 89 -17.01 -7.80 -12.89
CA ASP A 89 -18.29 -7.53 -12.23
C ASP A 89 -18.12 -7.52 -10.70
N LEU A 90 -18.68 -6.50 -10.05
CA LEU A 90 -18.72 -6.44 -8.59
C LEU A 90 -19.61 -7.56 -8.06
N THR A 91 -18.99 -8.54 -7.40
CA THR A 91 -19.70 -9.73 -6.88
C THR A 91 -19.75 -9.79 -5.35
N GLY A 92 -19.01 -8.92 -4.66
CA GLY A 92 -18.95 -8.84 -3.20
C GLY A 92 -19.48 -7.53 -2.63
N ASP A 93 -19.11 -7.25 -1.38
CA ASP A 93 -19.59 -6.08 -0.61
C ASP A 93 -18.66 -4.86 -0.66
N LEU A 94 -17.58 -4.92 -1.43
CA LEU A 94 -16.68 -3.78 -1.66
C LEU A 94 -17.15 -2.94 -2.87
N PRO A 95 -17.11 -1.60 -2.76
CA PRO A 95 -17.40 -0.71 -3.88
C PRO A 95 -16.29 -0.73 -4.93
N ASP A 96 -16.56 -0.20 -6.13
CA ASP A 96 -15.52 0.18 -7.08
C ASP A 96 -14.77 1.41 -6.55
N GLN A 97 -13.85 1.13 -5.62
CA GLN A 97 -12.95 2.08 -4.98
C GLN A 97 -11.54 1.49 -4.91
N THR A 98 -10.53 2.28 -5.27
CA THR A 98 -9.13 1.92 -5.03
C THR A 98 -8.75 2.29 -3.59
N VAL A 99 -8.35 1.32 -2.79
CA VAL A 99 -7.97 1.54 -1.38
C VAL A 99 -6.52 1.17 -1.10
N CYS A 100 -5.81 1.98 -0.32
CA CYS A 100 -4.44 1.68 0.12
C CYS A 100 -4.44 0.67 1.28
N VAL A 101 -3.92 -0.53 1.01
CA VAL A 101 -3.91 -1.65 1.95
C VAL A 101 -2.64 -1.62 2.80
N ASP A 102 -1.47 -1.46 2.18
CA ASP A 102 -0.19 -1.37 2.86
C ASP A 102 0.72 -0.30 2.23
N GLY A 103 1.56 0.30 3.06
CA GLY A 103 2.56 1.27 2.64
C GLY A 103 2.17 2.73 2.82
N LEU A 104 1.08 3.04 3.52
CA LEU A 104 0.58 4.42 3.72
C LEU A 104 1.69 5.40 4.15
N GLN A 105 2.52 5.03 5.13
CA GLN A 105 3.57 5.94 5.64
C GLN A 105 4.66 6.20 4.61
N ARG A 106 5.07 5.15 3.87
CA ARG A 106 6.07 5.23 2.79
C ARG A 106 5.54 6.11 1.66
N LEU A 107 4.31 5.84 1.23
CA LEU A 107 3.63 6.62 0.19
C LEU A 107 3.51 8.09 0.60
N THR A 108 3.08 8.37 1.83
CA THR A 108 2.97 9.74 2.34
C THR A 108 4.30 10.47 2.29
N ALA A 109 5.38 9.85 2.78
CA ALA A 109 6.72 10.44 2.74
C ALA A 109 7.17 10.77 1.31
N ILE A 110 6.97 9.82 0.38
CA ILE A 110 7.34 9.98 -1.04
C ILE A 110 6.57 11.13 -1.68
N ARG A 111 5.24 11.18 -1.47
CA ARG A 111 4.39 12.24 -2.02
C ARG A 111 4.77 13.62 -1.48
N LYS A 112 5.01 13.75 -0.17
CA LYS A 112 5.49 15.00 0.42
C LYS A 112 6.84 15.43 -0.15
N PHE A 113 7.75 14.49 -0.40
CA PHE A 113 9.03 14.79 -1.03
C PHE A 113 8.89 15.30 -2.48
N ILE A 114 8.06 14.62 -3.28
CA ILE A 114 7.75 15.03 -4.67
C ILE A 114 7.16 16.45 -4.71
N LYS A 115 6.27 16.78 -3.76
CA LYS A 115 5.65 18.10 -3.61
C LYS A 115 6.58 19.18 -3.07
N GLY A 116 7.79 18.81 -2.65
CA GLY A 116 8.77 19.74 -2.06
C GLY A 116 8.45 20.16 -0.62
N GLU A 117 7.59 19.41 0.06
CA GLU A 117 7.23 19.60 1.48
C GLU A 117 8.27 18.98 2.42
N LEU A 118 9.08 18.04 1.92
CA LEU A 118 10.22 17.47 2.64
C LEU A 118 11.53 17.82 1.95
N THR A 119 12.58 17.99 2.76
CA THR A 119 13.95 18.16 2.33
C THR A 119 14.78 17.00 2.87
N VAL A 120 15.55 16.33 2.00
CA VAL A 120 16.32 15.11 2.34
C VAL A 120 17.78 15.37 2.04
N PHE A 121 18.67 15.20 3.03
CA PHE A 121 20.06 15.69 2.95
C PHE A 121 20.22 17.18 2.60
N GLY A 122 19.22 18.01 2.93
CA GLY A 122 19.23 19.43 2.50
C GLY A 122 18.81 19.66 1.04
N ILE A 123 18.37 18.62 0.32
CA ILE A 123 18.04 18.64 -1.11
C ILE A 123 16.54 18.39 -1.30
N LYS A 124 15.87 19.15 -2.20
CA LYS A 124 14.48 18.89 -2.61
C LYS A 124 14.43 17.91 -3.79
N HIS A 125 13.29 17.27 -4.00
CA HIS A 125 13.10 16.33 -5.10
C HIS A 125 13.50 16.90 -6.47
N ASN A 126 13.06 18.14 -6.77
CA ASN A 126 13.34 18.78 -8.07
C ASN A 126 14.79 19.24 -8.25
N ASP A 127 15.59 19.24 -7.18
CA ASP A 127 17.01 19.59 -7.20
C ASP A 127 17.92 18.35 -7.36
N LEU A 128 17.33 17.14 -7.36
CA LEU A 128 18.09 15.91 -7.57
C LEU A 128 18.59 15.79 -9.02
N PRO A 129 19.72 15.08 -9.26
CA PRO A 129 20.15 14.80 -10.62
C PRO A 129 19.05 14.06 -11.40
N MET A 130 18.71 14.53 -12.60
CA MET A 130 17.65 13.94 -13.44
C MET A 130 17.80 12.42 -13.64
N ARG A 131 19.05 11.93 -13.73
CA ARG A 131 19.34 10.49 -13.81
C ARG A 131 18.82 9.71 -12.60
N VAL A 132 18.94 10.27 -11.39
CA VAL A 132 18.47 9.67 -10.14
C VAL A 132 16.94 9.65 -10.15
N ILE A 133 16.31 10.78 -10.48
CA ILE A 133 14.85 10.92 -10.57
C ILE A 133 14.25 9.88 -11.53
N LEU A 134 14.84 9.72 -12.72
CA LEU A 134 14.29 8.87 -13.78
C LEU A 134 14.62 7.38 -13.66
N ARG A 135 15.67 6.99 -12.94
CA ARG A 135 16.14 5.58 -12.92
C ARG A 135 16.14 4.93 -11.56
N ASP A 136 16.45 5.68 -10.51
CA ASP A 136 16.73 5.12 -9.18
C ASP A 136 15.54 5.25 -8.23
N LEU A 137 14.69 6.26 -8.43
CA LEU A 137 13.54 6.54 -7.57
C LEU A 137 12.25 5.91 -8.13
N ARG A 138 11.98 4.69 -7.69
CA ARG A 138 10.77 3.93 -8.06
C ARG A 138 10.21 3.17 -6.87
N ILE A 139 8.89 3.04 -6.83
CA ILE A 139 8.16 2.11 -5.97
C ILE A 139 7.66 0.92 -6.80
N VAL A 140 7.27 -0.14 -6.12
CA VAL A 140 6.48 -1.22 -6.72
C VAL A 140 5.04 -1.05 -6.27
N ILE A 141 4.13 -0.93 -7.23
CA ILE A 141 2.69 -1.00 -6.97
C ILE A 141 2.26 -2.46 -7.11
N GLN A 142 1.56 -2.96 -6.10
CA GLN A 142 0.85 -4.24 -6.15
C GLN A 142 -0.65 -3.98 -6.10
N MET A 143 -1.35 -4.46 -7.14
CA MET A 143 -2.81 -4.40 -7.22
C MET A 143 -3.41 -5.75 -6.85
N TYR A 144 -4.46 -5.71 -6.03
CA TYR A 144 -5.35 -6.80 -5.67
C TYR A 144 -6.80 -6.42 -6.04
N ASP A 145 -7.68 -7.40 -6.10
CA ASP A 145 -9.09 -7.25 -6.46
C ASP A 145 -10.03 -8.09 -5.59
N PHE A 146 -9.72 -8.14 -4.28
CA PHE A 146 -10.62 -8.72 -3.28
C PHE A 146 -12.01 -8.10 -3.43
N GLN A 147 -13.01 -8.97 -3.57
CA GLN A 147 -14.41 -8.60 -3.75
C GLN A 147 -15.13 -8.37 -2.42
N ASN A 148 -14.72 -9.10 -1.38
CA ASN A 148 -15.33 -9.01 -0.05
C ASN A 148 -14.41 -8.32 0.94
N LYS A 149 -14.98 -7.45 1.76
CA LYS A 149 -14.29 -6.73 2.82
C LYS A 149 -13.63 -7.68 3.81
N LYS A 150 -14.28 -8.81 4.12
CA LYS A 150 -13.71 -9.83 5.01
C LYS A 150 -12.35 -10.33 4.52
N ASP A 151 -12.24 -10.68 3.24
CA ASP A 151 -11.01 -11.24 2.67
C ASP A 151 -9.91 -10.18 2.63
N LEU A 152 -10.28 -8.92 2.30
CA LEU A 152 -9.37 -7.78 2.35
C LEU A 152 -8.83 -7.51 3.77
N LEU A 153 -9.68 -7.57 4.79
CA LEU A 153 -9.29 -7.39 6.19
C LEU A 153 -8.38 -8.52 6.68
N GLN A 154 -8.69 -9.77 6.31
CA GLN A 154 -7.82 -10.91 6.62
C GLN A 154 -6.45 -10.74 5.98
N PHE A 155 -6.40 -10.37 4.70
CA PHE A 155 -5.15 -10.08 3.99
C PHE A 155 -4.36 -8.95 4.67
N TYR A 156 -5.03 -7.86 5.06
CA TYR A 156 -4.40 -6.78 5.81
C TYR A 156 -3.78 -7.28 7.12
N LEU A 157 -4.48 -8.11 7.89
CA LEU A 157 -3.96 -8.68 9.13
C LEU A 157 -2.75 -9.59 8.87
N ASP A 158 -2.80 -10.43 7.84
CA ASP A 158 -1.76 -11.39 7.51
C ASP A 158 -0.42 -10.71 7.15
N ILE A 159 -0.46 -9.60 6.41
CA ILE A 159 0.76 -8.88 6.01
C ILE A 159 1.30 -7.94 7.09
N ASN A 160 0.48 -7.53 8.07
CA ASN A 160 0.83 -6.51 9.06
C ASN A 160 1.06 -7.05 10.48
N SER A 161 0.77 -8.33 10.74
CA SER A 161 0.93 -8.95 12.06
C SER A 161 2.30 -9.62 12.29
N GLY A 162 3.14 -9.77 11.25
CA GLY A 162 4.47 -10.36 11.38
C GLY A 162 5.60 -9.33 11.56
N GLY A 163 6.38 -9.43 12.64
CA GLY A 163 7.62 -8.62 12.86
C GLY A 163 7.45 -7.44 13.83
N THR A 164 8.16 -6.31 13.61
CA THR A 164 7.90 -5.03 14.31
C THR A 164 6.58 -4.47 13.79
N ALA A 165 5.50 -5.11 14.24
CA ALA A 165 4.15 -5.01 13.74
C ALA A 165 3.48 -3.69 14.12
N HIS A 166 2.33 -3.46 13.50
CA HIS A 166 1.30 -2.57 14.05
C HIS A 166 1.11 -2.83 15.55
N THR A 167 0.70 -1.80 16.29
CA THR A 167 0.43 -1.98 17.71
C THR A 167 -0.70 -2.99 17.91
N GLU A 168 -0.68 -3.75 19.00
CA GLU A 168 -1.77 -4.70 19.31
C GLU A 168 -3.13 -4.00 19.39
N VAL A 169 -3.17 -2.72 19.79
CA VAL A 169 -4.38 -1.91 19.80
C VAL A 169 -4.95 -1.75 18.38
N GLU A 170 -4.10 -1.41 17.40
CA GLU A 170 -4.49 -1.27 16.00
C GLU A 170 -4.96 -2.61 15.42
N LEU A 171 -4.23 -3.70 15.69
CA LEU A 171 -4.59 -5.04 15.21
C LEU A 171 -5.93 -5.51 15.81
N ASN A 172 -6.17 -5.27 17.11
CA ASN A 172 -7.43 -5.62 17.76
C ASN A 172 -8.63 -4.85 17.21
N ARG A 173 -8.43 -3.58 16.83
CA ARG A 173 -9.48 -2.79 16.16
C ARG A 173 -9.87 -3.41 14.81
N VAL A 174 -8.90 -3.83 14.01
CA VAL A 174 -9.17 -4.49 12.72
C VAL A 174 -9.81 -5.87 12.92
N ARG A 175 -9.37 -6.64 13.93
CA ARG A 175 -10.04 -7.90 14.32
C ARG A 175 -11.51 -7.69 14.70
N ALA A 176 -11.87 -6.55 15.31
CA ALA A 176 -13.27 -6.22 15.60
C ALA A 176 -14.09 -5.95 14.32
N LEU A 177 -13.55 -5.14 13.39
CA LEU A 177 -14.17 -4.91 12.07
C LEU A 177 -14.38 -6.22 11.29
N MET A 178 -13.46 -7.17 11.41
CA MET A 178 -13.58 -8.47 10.78
C MET A 178 -14.77 -9.27 11.34
N LYS A 179 -14.95 -9.30 12.66
CA LYS A 179 -16.07 -10.01 13.31
C LYS A 179 -17.44 -9.46 12.92
N GLU A 180 -17.56 -8.14 12.82
CA GLU A 180 -18.81 -7.49 12.35
C GLU A 180 -19.22 -7.97 10.95
N LYS A 181 -18.25 -8.34 10.11
CA LYS A 181 -18.47 -8.90 8.77
C LYS A 181 -18.69 -10.42 8.75
N GLU A 182 -18.54 -11.11 9.88
CA GLU A 182 -18.85 -12.55 9.99
C GLU A 182 -20.29 -12.80 10.48
N GLU A 183 -20.90 -11.81 11.15
CA GLU A 183 -22.22 -11.93 11.78
C GLU A 183 -23.37 -11.38 10.91
N GLY A 184 -23.07 -10.74 9.76
CA GLY A 184 -24.04 -10.20 8.80
C GLY A 184 -23.93 -10.85 7.44
#